data_AF-A0AAV8XJK3-F1
#
_entry.id   AF-A0AAV8XJK3-F1
#
_cell.length_a   1.000
_cell.length_b   1.000
_cell.length_c   1.000
_cell.angle_alpha   90.00
_cell.angle_beta   90.00
_cell.angle_gamma   90.00
#
_symmetry.space_group_name_H-M   'P 1'
#
loop_
_entity.id
_entity.type
_entity.pdbx_description
1 polymer ?
#
loop_
_entity_poly.entity_id
_entity_poly.type
_entity_poly.pdbx_seq_one_letter_code
_entity_poly.pdbx_strand_id
1 'polypeptide(L)'
;MPRKYKRSVTAPSRAAWSEEQLREAIEKVSTNKISAREAHRRYGVPQNAEPKNNLFLRVLGKDNEKRLVAHIQRLSAAGFAPDRQTVRTLAYKFAEKLHIQHTFSAEKETAGFA
;
A
#
# COMPACT_ATOMS: atom_id res chain seq x y z
N MET A 1 31.99 7.41 -10.27
CA MET A 1 31.75 7.57 -8.81
C MET A 1 30.31 8.05 -8.58
N PRO A 2 29.53 7.46 -7.65
CA PRO A 2 28.18 7.95 -7.36
C PRO A 2 28.24 9.34 -6.71
N ARG A 3 27.55 10.34 -7.29
CA ARG A 3 27.41 11.67 -6.66
C ARG A 3 26.50 11.55 -5.44
N LYS A 4 26.99 11.97 -4.27
CA LYS A 4 26.14 12.16 -3.08
C LYS A 4 25.24 13.37 -3.32
N TYR A 5 23.95 13.12 -3.56
CA TYR A 5 22.96 14.17 -3.71
C TYR A 5 22.78 14.94 -2.39
N LYS A 6 22.90 16.27 -2.44
CA LYS A 6 22.50 17.18 -1.35
C LYS A 6 21.35 18.05 -1.86
N ARG A 7 20.24 18.05 -1.14
CA ARG A 7 19.05 18.86 -1.48
C ARG A 7 19.31 20.33 -1.15
N SER A 8 18.76 21.26 -1.92
CA SER A 8 18.85 22.70 -1.60
C SER A 8 18.04 23.03 -0.34
N VAL A 9 18.55 23.99 0.45
CA VAL A 9 17.92 24.43 1.72
C VAL A 9 16.54 25.06 1.49
N THR A 10 16.34 25.67 0.32
CA THR A 10 15.08 26.29 -0.10
C THR A 10 14.06 25.30 -0.66
N ALA A 11 14.42 24.02 -0.84
CA ALA A 11 13.47 23.05 -1.37
C ALA A 11 12.38 22.74 -0.34
N PRO A 12 11.09 22.81 -0.71
CA PRO A 12 10.00 22.50 0.21
C PRO A 12 10.11 21.07 0.74
N SER A 13 9.70 20.87 1.99
CA SER A 13 9.68 19.53 2.60
C SER A 13 8.86 18.57 1.74
N ARG A 14 9.33 17.32 1.62
CA ARG A 14 8.55 16.30 0.92
C ARG A 14 7.28 16.06 1.73
N ALA A 15 6.13 16.03 1.06
CA ALA A 15 4.83 15.80 1.68
C ALA A 15 4.51 16.80 2.82
N ALA A 16 4.64 18.10 2.54
CA ALA A 16 4.26 19.16 3.48
C ALA A 16 2.73 19.31 3.69
N TRP A 17 1.91 18.46 3.08
CA TRP A 17 0.45 18.45 3.22
C TRP A 17 0.02 17.57 4.40
N SER A 18 -1.02 17.97 5.12
CA SER A 18 -1.59 17.16 6.19
C SER A 18 -2.44 16.01 5.64
N GLU A 19 -2.63 14.94 6.43
CA GLU A 19 -3.47 13.82 6.04
C GLU A 19 -4.92 14.25 5.76
N GLU A 20 -5.43 15.20 6.55
CA GLU A 20 -6.77 15.77 6.39
C GLU A 20 -6.92 16.52 5.07
N GLN A 21 -5.93 17.34 4.70
CA GLN A 21 -5.91 18.06 3.43
C GLN A 21 -5.88 17.09 2.23
N LEU A 22 -5.15 15.98 2.36
CA LEU A 22 -5.13 14.94 1.33
C LEU A 22 -6.50 14.27 1.19
N ARG A 23 -7.13 13.87 2.31
CA ARG A 23 -8.45 13.22 2.30
C ARG A 23 -9.51 14.15 1.69
N GLU A 24 -9.54 15.40 2.11
CA GLU A 24 -10.49 16.40 1.60
C GLU A 24 -10.26 16.69 0.10
N ALA A 25 -9.00 16.79 -0.34
CA ALA A 25 -8.67 16.95 -1.75
C ALA A 25 -9.15 15.76 -2.59
N ILE A 26 -8.96 14.54 -2.10
CA ILE A 26 -9.42 13.31 -2.78
C ILE A 26 -10.94 13.29 -2.90
N GLU A 27 -11.69 13.62 -1.84
CA GLU A 27 -13.15 13.66 -1.88
C GLU A 27 -13.67 14.70 -2.88
N LYS A 28 -13.06 15.89 -2.94
CA LYS A 28 -13.49 16.95 -3.88
C LYS A 28 -13.15 16.63 -5.33
N VAL A 29 -12.03 15.94 -5.57
CA VAL A 29 -11.66 15.48 -6.91
C VAL A 29 -12.54 14.30 -7.34
N SER A 30 -12.81 13.34 -6.46
CA SER A 30 -13.65 12.17 -6.79
C SER A 30 -15.12 12.56 -7.06
N THR A 31 -15.61 13.59 -6.37
CA THR A 31 -16.94 14.16 -6.59
C THR A 31 -17.00 15.15 -7.76
N ASN A 32 -15.91 15.29 -8.55
CA ASN A 32 -15.76 16.23 -9.68
C ASN A 32 -16.04 17.71 -9.32
N LYS A 33 -15.98 18.09 -8.03
CA LYS A 33 -16.19 19.47 -7.57
C LYS A 33 -15.00 20.37 -7.89
N ILE A 34 -13.78 19.81 -7.88
CA ILE A 34 -12.52 20.54 -8.08
C ILE A 34 -11.62 19.71 -9.00
N SER A 35 -10.92 20.37 -9.93
CA SER A 35 -9.91 19.70 -10.77
C SER A 35 -8.64 19.36 -9.99
N ALA A 36 -7.90 18.32 -10.38
CA ALA A 36 -6.64 17.96 -9.73
C ALA A 36 -5.62 19.12 -9.68
N ARG A 37 -5.63 20.00 -10.70
CA ARG A 37 -4.81 21.21 -10.75
C ARG A 37 -5.19 22.21 -9.66
N GLU A 38 -6.47 22.37 -9.43
CA GLU A 38 -6.99 23.31 -8.44
C GLU A 38 -6.84 22.76 -7.02
N ALA A 39 -6.95 21.44 -6.82
CA ALA A 39 -6.59 20.79 -5.56
C ALA A 39 -5.12 21.03 -5.20
N HIS A 40 -4.20 20.97 -6.17
CA HIS A 40 -2.79 21.30 -5.95
C HIS A 40 -2.60 22.75 -5.48
N ARG A 41 -3.31 23.71 -6.08
CA ARG A 41 -3.22 25.12 -5.69
C ARG A 41 -3.76 25.38 -4.29
N ARG A 42 -4.85 24.70 -3.91
CA ARG A 42 -5.52 24.91 -2.61
C ARG A 42 -4.83 24.17 -1.46
N TYR A 43 -4.36 22.95 -1.70
CA TYR A 43 -3.87 22.04 -0.65
C TYR A 43 -2.37 21.73 -0.74
N GLY A 44 -1.67 22.20 -1.78
CA GLY A 44 -0.26 21.85 -2.00
C GLY A 44 -0.03 20.37 -2.32
N VAL A 45 -1.10 19.59 -2.52
CA VAL A 45 -1.06 18.16 -2.85
C VAL A 45 -0.65 18.00 -4.31
N PRO A 46 0.39 17.22 -4.64
CA PRO A 46 0.77 16.99 -6.03
C PRO A 46 -0.39 16.40 -6.83
N GLN A 47 -0.54 16.78 -8.11
CA GLN A 47 -1.60 16.22 -8.98
C GLN A 47 -1.54 14.69 -9.08
N ASN A 48 -0.33 14.13 -8.98
CA ASN A 48 -0.06 12.70 -9.07
C ASN A 48 0.01 12.04 -7.69
N ALA A 49 -0.42 12.74 -6.63
CA ALA A 49 -0.64 12.13 -5.33
C ALA A 49 -1.92 11.31 -5.38
N GLU A 50 -1.98 10.36 -6.31
CA GLU A 50 -2.81 9.21 -6.10
C GLU A 50 -2.34 8.60 -4.78
N PRO A 51 -3.26 8.28 -3.85
CA PRO A 51 -2.86 7.39 -2.79
C PRO A 51 -2.27 6.19 -3.51
N LYS A 52 -1.02 5.83 -3.20
CA LYS A 52 -0.29 4.70 -3.81
C LYS A 52 -0.93 3.35 -3.45
N ASN A 53 -2.26 3.30 -3.37
CA ASN A 53 -3.11 2.16 -3.18
C ASN A 53 -3.02 1.17 -4.35
N ASN A 54 -2.43 1.57 -5.48
CA ASN A 54 -2.25 0.72 -6.66
C ASN A 54 -0.79 0.27 -6.91
N LEU A 55 0.19 0.66 -6.08
CA LEU A 55 1.56 0.12 -6.23
C LEU A 55 1.70 -1.30 -5.65
N PHE A 56 0.72 -1.75 -4.90
CA PHE A 56 0.53 -3.16 -4.58
C PHE A 56 -0.81 -3.56 -5.18
N LEU A 57 -0.79 -4.05 -6.43
CA LEU A 57 -1.87 -4.87 -6.95
C LEU A 57 -2.20 -5.89 -5.85
N ARG A 58 -3.39 -5.77 -5.26
CA ARG A 58 -3.83 -6.67 -4.19
C ARG A 58 -4.02 -8.05 -4.81
N VAL A 59 -2.96 -8.85 -4.80
CA VAL A 59 -2.91 -10.17 -5.42
C VAL A 59 -4.05 -11.05 -4.93
N LEU A 60 -4.42 -10.93 -3.65
CA LEU A 60 -5.49 -11.71 -3.04
C LEU A 60 -6.88 -11.07 -3.21
N GLY A 61 -6.98 -9.76 -3.44
CA GLY A 61 -8.23 -9.00 -3.38
C GLY A 61 -8.64 -8.62 -1.94
N LYS A 62 -9.53 -7.62 -1.81
CA LYS A 62 -9.87 -6.99 -0.51
C LYS A 62 -10.50 -7.96 0.49
N ASP A 63 -11.40 -8.82 0.04
CA ASP A 63 -12.16 -9.70 0.95
C ASP A 63 -11.31 -10.86 1.45
N ASN A 64 -10.46 -11.40 0.58
CA ASN A 64 -9.50 -12.45 0.91
C ASN A 64 -8.42 -11.94 1.87
N GLU A 65 -7.93 -10.71 1.70
CA GLU A 65 -7.03 -10.07 2.67
C GLU A 65 -7.68 -9.95 4.05
N LYS A 66 -8.95 -9.53 4.13
CA LYS A 66 -9.67 -9.47 5.42
C LYS A 66 -9.73 -10.84 6.10
N ARG A 67 -9.99 -11.91 5.34
CA ARG A 67 -10.03 -13.29 5.87
C ARG A 67 -8.65 -13.72 6.39
N LEU A 68 -7.58 -13.41 5.66
CA LEU A 68 -6.21 -13.71 6.06
C LEU A 68 -5.81 -12.95 7.33
N VAL A 69 -6.15 -11.65 7.43
CA VAL A 69 -5.90 -10.83 8.62
C VAL A 69 -6.67 -11.37 9.83
N ALA A 70 -7.95 -11.71 9.67
CA ALA A 70 -8.74 -12.30 10.75
C ALA A 70 -8.13 -13.63 11.24
N HIS A 71 -7.57 -14.45 10.33
CA HIS A 71 -6.88 -15.68 10.71
C HIS A 71 -5.60 -15.39 11.51
N ILE A 72 -4.78 -14.43 11.06
CA ILE A 72 -3.56 -14.00 11.77
C ILE A 72 -3.89 -13.47 13.18
N GLN A 73 -4.96 -12.69 13.32
CA GLN A 73 -5.41 -12.19 14.61
C GLN A 73 -5.86 -13.31 15.54
N ARG A 74 -6.56 -14.33 15.02
CA ARG A 74 -6.93 -15.52 15.81
C ARG A 74 -5.72 -16.33 16.26
N LEU A 75 -4.70 -16.47 15.40
CA LEU A 75 -3.45 -17.12 15.76
C LEU A 75 -2.72 -16.38 16.89
N SER A 76 -2.67 -15.04 16.79
CA SER A 76 -2.12 -14.17 17.84
C SER A 76 -2.88 -14.32 19.16
N ALA A 77 -4.22 -14.30 19.13
CA ALA A 77 -5.06 -14.50 20.30
C ALA A 77 -4.89 -15.89 20.95
N ALA A 78 -4.56 -16.91 20.15
CA ALA A 78 -4.26 -18.25 20.63
C ALA A 78 -2.82 -18.42 21.19
N GLY A 79 -2.03 -17.33 21.23
CA GLY A 79 -0.66 -17.33 21.77
C GLY A 79 0.43 -17.63 20.75
N PHE A 80 0.10 -17.74 19.46
CA PHE A 80 1.10 -17.88 18.40
C PHE A 80 1.48 -16.51 17.84
N ALA A 81 2.72 -16.08 18.02
CA ALA A 81 3.26 -14.89 17.35
C ALA A 81 3.68 -15.27 15.91
N PRO A 82 2.94 -14.86 14.87
CA PRO A 82 3.27 -15.25 13.51
C PRO A 82 4.46 -14.42 13.00
N ASP A 83 5.54 -15.12 12.62
CA ASP A 83 6.72 -14.51 12.01
C ASP A 83 6.45 -14.05 10.57
N ARG A 84 7.24 -13.09 10.07
CA ARG A 84 7.15 -12.57 8.70
C ARG A 84 7.20 -13.69 7.66
N GLN A 85 8.04 -14.72 7.84
CA GLN A 85 8.12 -15.83 6.89
C GLN A 85 6.84 -16.65 6.89
N THR A 86 6.30 -16.94 8.08
CA THR A 86 5.05 -17.71 8.22
C THR A 86 3.88 -17.01 7.54
N VAL A 87 3.77 -15.67 7.68
CA VAL A 87 2.72 -14.89 7.01
C VAL A 87 2.87 -14.94 5.49
N ARG A 88 4.11 -14.90 4.97
CA ARG A 88 4.38 -15.01 3.53
C ARG A 88 4.02 -16.38 2.96
N THR A 89 4.35 -17.44 3.67
CA THR A 89 3.98 -18.82 3.28
C THR A 89 2.47 -19.03 3.39
N LEU A 90 1.82 -18.49 4.42
CA LEU A 90 0.37 -18.52 4.58
C LEU A 90 -0.33 -17.81 3.42
N ALA A 91 0.16 -16.64 3.02
CA ALA A 91 -0.40 -15.90 1.88
C ALA A 91 -0.27 -16.68 0.56
N TYR A 92 0.85 -17.37 0.33
CA TYR A 92 1.03 -18.26 -0.83
C TYR A 92 0.04 -19.42 -0.83
N LYS A 93 0.02 -20.19 0.26
CA LYS A 93 -0.89 -21.35 0.43
C LYS A 93 -2.35 -20.96 0.31
N PHE A 94 -2.70 -19.77 0.80
CA PHE A 94 -4.05 -19.24 0.70
C PHE A 94 -4.44 -18.90 -0.73
N ALA A 95 -3.51 -18.36 -1.53
CA ALA A 95 -3.75 -18.01 -2.93
C ALA A 95 -3.88 -19.27 -3.82
N GLU A 96 -3.02 -20.26 -3.61
CA GLU A 96 -3.08 -21.58 -4.28
C GLU A 96 -4.41 -22.29 -3.99
N LYS A 97 -4.85 -22.31 -2.72
CA LYS A 97 -6.13 -22.92 -2.33
C LYS A 97 -7.35 -22.24 -2.96
N LEU A 98 -7.25 -20.96 -3.27
CA LEU A 98 -8.30 -20.19 -3.93
C LEU A 98 -8.15 -20.17 -5.45
N HIS A 99 -7.10 -20.82 -5.99
CA HIS A 99 -6.75 -20.81 -7.42
C HIS A 99 -6.68 -19.39 -8.01
N ILE A 100 -6.17 -18.43 -7.22
CA ILE A 100 -6.01 -17.04 -7.67
C ILE A 100 -4.70 -16.94 -8.44
N GLN A 101 -4.75 -16.37 -9.64
CA GLN A 101 -3.54 -16.09 -10.42
C GLN A 101 -2.63 -15.11 -9.67
N HIS A 102 -1.43 -15.54 -9.30
CA HIS A 102 -0.50 -14.76 -8.49
C HIS A 102 0.94 -14.83 -9.00
N THR A 103 1.70 -13.76 -8.74
CA THR A 103 3.13 -13.66 -9.08
C THR A 103 4.06 -14.09 -7.92
N PHE A 104 3.55 -14.89 -6.98
CA PHE A 104 4.36 -15.39 -5.87
C PHE A 104 5.42 -16.40 -6.34
N SER A 105 6.49 -16.55 -5.56
CA SER A 105 7.57 -17.48 -5.91
C SER A 105 7.14 -18.91 -5.59
N ALA A 106 6.94 -19.71 -6.64
CA ALA A 106 6.60 -21.12 -6.51
C ALA A 106 7.78 -21.93 -5.92
N GLU A 107 9.02 -21.60 -6.30
CA GLU A 107 10.22 -22.29 -5.81
C GLU A 107 10.40 -22.22 -4.29
N LYS A 108 10.05 -21.08 -3.70
CA LYS A 108 10.21 -20.82 -2.26
C LYS A 108 8.88 -20.84 -1.51
N GLU A 109 7.76 -21.13 -2.18
CA GLU A 109 6.39 -21.12 -1.63
C GLU A 109 6.07 -19.90 -0.76
N THR A 110 6.51 -18.70 -1.20
CA THR A 110 6.43 -17.48 -0.39
C THR A 110 5.94 -16.28 -1.18
N ALA A 111 5.18 -15.42 -0.49
CA ALA A 111 4.70 -14.16 -1.05
C ALA A 111 5.82 -13.09 -1.12
N GLY A 112 6.11 -12.64 -2.35
CA GLY A 112 7.07 -11.59 -2.69
C GLY A 112 8.40 -12.12 -3.24
N PHE A 113 9.23 -11.21 -3.76
CA PHE A 113 10.60 -11.53 -4.11
C PHE A 113 11.46 -11.63 -2.84
N ALA A 114 12.29 -12.67 -2.79
CA ALA A 114 13.31 -12.87 -1.77
C ALA A 114 14.54 -12.01 -2.08
#